data_AF-A0A315AES2-F1
#
_entry.id   AF-A0A315AES2-F1
#
_cell.length_a   1.000
_cell.length_b   1.000
_cell.length_c   1.000
_cell.angle_alpha   90.00
_cell.angle_beta   90.00
_cell.angle_gamma   90.00
#
_symmetry.space_group_name_H-M   'P 1'
#
loop_
_entity.id
_entity.type
_entity.pdbx_description
1 polymer ?
#
loop_
_entity_poly.entity_id
_entity_poly.type
_entity_poly.pdbx_seq_one_letter_code
_entity_poly.pdbx_strand_id
1 'polypeptide(L)'
;MPEQDRHLLKLCFLLCIFAGFLLHSLGASEIPLDSKLSIVDKDMWVSPNGDFAIRSNSKSIPLDKQIVVWIAGANLILGNNSYVQLTQDGELILFNSLKGVIWSSKTRQLSVVSAALNDNGNLVLLNKEKHIVWQSFDTPSDTLLPGQNFSMFKTLRAASKNSLSSYYTLFMDASGQLQLRWESHVIYWTSGSPSILNLSAFLTSDGALQLRDQNLKSVWSLFGEDHNDSVSYRFLRLDVDGNLRLYSWVEPSKS
;
A
#
# COMPACT_ATOMS: atom_id res chain seq x y z
N MET A 1 -35.44 12.01 24.40
CA MET A 1 -34.57 10.83 24.24
C MET A 1 -34.78 10.31 22.82
N PRO A 2 -33.84 10.56 21.90
CA PRO A 2 -33.71 9.70 20.73
C PRO A 2 -32.30 9.09 20.66
N GLU A 3 -32.26 7.89 20.11
CA GLU A 3 -31.14 6.99 20.00
C GLU A 3 -29.89 7.64 19.43
N GLN A 4 -28.83 7.53 20.21
CA GLN A 4 -27.47 7.76 19.76
C GLN A 4 -27.08 6.55 18.89
N ASP A 5 -27.16 6.74 17.57
CA ASP A 5 -26.57 5.83 16.59
C ASP A 5 -25.10 5.61 16.94
N ARG A 6 -24.85 4.48 17.62
CA ARG A 6 -23.52 3.96 17.85
C ARG A 6 -22.99 3.51 16.50
N HIS A 7 -22.33 4.43 15.81
CA HIS A 7 -21.36 4.12 14.76
C HIS A 7 -20.26 3.23 15.36
N LEU A 8 -20.53 1.93 15.42
CA LEU A 8 -19.55 0.88 15.64
C LEU A 8 -18.69 0.79 14.38
N LEU A 9 -17.77 1.74 14.21
CA LEU A 9 -16.60 1.53 13.37
C LEU A 9 -15.81 0.39 14.01
N LYS A 10 -15.97 -0.81 13.45
CA LYS A 10 -15.10 -1.95 13.74
C LYS A 10 -13.67 -1.53 13.39
N LEU A 11 -12.84 -1.32 14.42
CA LEU A 11 -11.43 -1.00 14.26
C LEU A 11 -10.73 -2.16 13.54
N CYS A 12 -10.37 -1.94 12.29
CA CYS A 12 -9.42 -2.77 11.58
C CYS A 12 -8.01 -2.25 11.89
N PHE A 13 -7.11 -3.13 12.31
CA PHE A 13 -5.68 -2.81 12.29
C PHE A 13 -5.11 -3.11 10.91
N LEU A 14 -4.26 -2.21 10.46
CA LEU A 14 -3.71 -2.19 9.11
C LEU A 14 -2.27 -1.71 9.24
N LEU A 15 -1.32 -2.45 8.66
CA LEU A 15 0.04 -1.94 8.47
C LEU A 15 -0.01 -0.86 7.39
N CYS A 16 -0.21 0.39 7.81
CA CYS A 16 -0.45 1.49 6.90
C CYS A 16 0.83 2.24 6.58
N ILE A 17 1.07 2.44 5.29
CA ILE A 17 2.01 3.42 4.78
C ILE A 17 1.20 4.72 4.60
N PHE A 18 1.65 5.83 5.19
CA PHE A 18 1.00 7.14 5.09
C PHE A 18 1.72 8.05 4.11
N ALA A 19 1.04 9.02 3.49
CA ALA A 19 1.68 10.12 2.79
C ALA A 19 1.40 11.44 3.53
N GLY A 20 2.43 12.25 3.80
CA GLY A 20 2.31 13.66 4.18
C GLY A 20 2.46 13.99 5.67
N PHE A 21 3.69 13.99 6.19
CA PHE A 21 4.07 14.74 7.39
C PHE A 21 5.54 15.22 7.32
N LEU A 22 5.77 16.52 7.55
CA LEU A 22 7.09 17.03 7.95
C LEU A 22 7.28 16.74 9.45
N LEU A 23 7.83 15.58 9.79
CA LEU A 23 8.35 15.32 11.12
C LEU A 23 9.85 15.04 11.00
N HIS A 24 10.67 15.90 11.61
CA HIS A 24 12.10 15.64 11.80
C HIS A 24 12.27 14.54 12.85
N SER A 25 11.91 13.29 12.54
CA SER A 25 12.46 12.14 13.24
C SER A 25 13.74 11.73 12.53
N LEU A 26 14.78 11.30 13.26
CA LEU A 26 15.91 10.63 12.63
C LEU A 26 15.37 9.41 11.89
N GLY A 27 15.22 9.54 10.56
CA GLY A 27 14.74 8.46 9.72
C GLY A 27 15.65 7.25 9.93
N ALA A 28 15.07 6.13 10.36
CA ALA A 28 15.78 4.88 10.34
C ALA A 28 15.90 4.47 8.86
N SER A 29 17.04 4.78 8.25
CA SER A 29 17.38 4.32 6.90
C SER A 29 17.25 2.80 6.77
N GLU A 30 17.53 2.09 7.88
CA GLU A 30 17.32 0.66 7.99
C GLU A 30 16.71 0.28 9.34
N ILE A 31 15.78 -0.66 9.30
CA ILE A 31 15.10 -1.29 10.42
C ILE A 31 15.85 -2.61 10.69
N PRO A 32 16.64 -2.71 11.78
CA PRO A 32 17.40 -3.92 12.08
C PRO A 32 16.48 -5.08 12.53
N LEU A 33 17.01 -6.29 12.51
CA LEU A 33 16.36 -7.45 13.14
C LEU A 33 16.01 -7.15 14.60
N ASP A 34 14.93 -7.78 15.07
CA ASP A 34 14.27 -7.55 16.36
C ASP A 34 13.63 -6.17 16.58
N SER A 35 13.61 -5.31 15.56
CA SER A 35 12.81 -4.10 15.62
C SER A 35 11.33 -4.42 15.76
N LYS A 36 10.66 -3.71 16.68
CA LYS A 36 9.27 -3.94 17.05
C LYS A 36 8.52 -2.62 17.14
N LEU A 37 7.31 -2.59 16.59
CA LEU A 37 6.33 -1.52 16.77
C LEU A 37 5.14 -2.07 17.56
N SER A 38 5.00 -1.61 18.80
CA SER A 38 3.86 -1.96 19.66
C SER A 38 2.65 -1.09 19.35
N ILE A 39 1.46 -1.51 19.79
CA ILE A 39 0.25 -0.69 19.65
C ILE A 39 0.22 0.53 20.57
N VAL A 40 0.68 0.33 21.81
CA VAL A 40 0.60 1.34 22.88
C VAL A 40 1.63 2.44 22.65
N ASP A 41 2.79 2.04 22.15
CA ASP A 41 3.88 2.94 21.81
C ASP A 41 3.50 3.63 20.51
N LYS A 42 3.55 4.97 20.47
CA LYS A 42 3.25 5.77 19.26
C LYS A 42 4.41 5.72 18.25
N ASP A 43 5.21 4.67 18.30
CA ASP A 43 6.40 4.51 17.50
C ASP A 43 6.02 4.23 16.04
N MET A 44 6.87 4.69 15.14
CA MET A 44 6.69 4.52 13.71
C MET A 44 8.03 4.22 13.06
N TRP A 45 8.02 3.47 11.96
CA TRP A 45 9.15 3.45 11.04
C TRP A 45 8.86 4.42 9.92
N VAL A 46 9.76 5.38 9.69
CA VAL A 46 9.55 6.50 8.77
C VAL A 46 10.58 6.44 7.67
N SER A 47 10.18 6.75 6.44
CA SER A 47 11.08 6.89 5.30
C SER A 47 12.07 8.05 5.53
N PRO A 48 13.24 8.03 4.88
CA PRO A 48 14.23 9.11 4.99
C PRO A 48 13.68 10.53 4.75
N ASN A 49 12.77 10.70 3.78
CA ASN A 49 12.14 11.99 3.50
C ASN A 49 11.03 12.39 4.49
N GLY A 50 10.60 11.50 5.38
CA GLY A 50 9.51 11.76 6.34
C GLY A 50 8.11 11.55 5.77
N ASP A 51 7.98 11.34 4.47
CA ASP A 51 6.68 11.35 3.79
C ASP A 51 5.91 10.06 3.99
N PHE A 52 6.63 8.94 4.12
CA PHE A 52 6.07 7.63 4.35
C PHE A 52 6.34 7.14 5.77
N ALA A 53 5.31 6.61 6.41
CA ALA A 53 5.45 6.00 7.74
C ALA A 53 4.65 4.72 7.83
N ILE A 54 5.26 3.71 8.45
CA ILE A 54 4.62 2.51 8.96
C ILE A 54 4.20 2.78 10.40
N ARG A 55 2.91 2.64 10.68
CA ARG A 55 2.41 2.70 12.05
C ARG A 55 1.31 1.70 12.33
N SER A 56 1.19 1.42 13.61
CA SER A 56 0.02 0.85 14.26
C SER A 56 -1.12 1.87 14.27
N ASN A 57 -2.29 1.54 13.70
CA ASN A 57 -3.45 2.44 13.73
C ASN A 57 -4.05 2.53 15.14
N SER A 58 -3.50 3.41 15.98
CA SER A 58 -4.10 3.80 17.26
C SER A 58 -5.00 5.03 17.06
N LYS A 59 -6.05 5.15 17.89
CA LYS A 59 -7.16 6.12 17.83
C LYS A 59 -6.75 7.62 17.83
N SER A 60 -5.48 7.98 17.73
CA SER A 60 -4.97 9.31 18.09
C SER A 60 -4.68 10.26 16.93
N ILE A 61 -4.91 9.89 15.66
CA ILE A 61 -4.75 10.82 14.53
C ILE A 61 -6.00 10.84 13.65
N PRO A 62 -6.59 12.02 13.37
CA PRO A 62 -7.73 12.14 12.48
C PRO A 62 -7.44 11.56 11.09
N LEU A 63 -8.33 10.69 10.61
CA LEU A 63 -8.18 9.96 9.35
C LEU A 63 -8.11 10.90 8.12
N ASP A 64 -8.67 12.09 8.26
CA ASP A 64 -8.66 13.20 7.29
C ASP A 64 -7.27 13.81 7.06
N LYS A 65 -6.29 13.52 7.92
CA LYS A 65 -4.90 14.00 7.74
C LYS A 65 -3.94 12.94 7.24
N GLN A 66 -4.43 11.73 6.94
CA GLN A 66 -3.57 10.56 6.76
C GLN A 66 -4.14 9.56 5.77
N ILE A 67 -3.48 9.42 4.62
CA ILE A 67 -3.87 8.52 3.54
C ILE A 67 -3.18 7.18 3.72
N VAL A 68 -3.94 6.13 4.03
CA VAL A 68 -3.44 4.74 4.06
C VAL A 68 -3.25 4.23 2.64
N VAL A 69 -2.03 3.91 2.19
CA VAL A 69 -1.78 3.44 0.81
C VAL A 69 -1.39 1.97 0.70
N TRP A 70 -1.11 1.31 1.81
CA TRP A 70 -0.84 -0.13 1.86
C TRP A 70 -1.32 -0.72 3.18
N ILE A 71 -1.62 -2.01 3.21
CA ILE A 71 -2.23 -2.70 4.36
C ILE A 71 -1.70 -4.14 4.42
N ALA A 72 -1.19 -4.55 5.58
CA ALA A 72 -1.06 -5.97 5.94
C ALA A 72 -2.12 -6.40 6.97
N GLY A 73 -2.60 -7.64 6.86
CA GLY A 73 -3.44 -8.29 7.87
C GLY A 73 -4.83 -7.68 8.07
N ALA A 74 -5.54 -7.38 6.97
CA ALA A 74 -6.83 -6.68 6.99
C ALA A 74 -7.91 -7.31 7.89
N ASN A 75 -8.80 -6.45 8.41
CA ASN A 75 -10.08 -6.81 9.04
C ASN A 75 -10.03 -7.54 10.38
N LEU A 76 -9.03 -7.25 11.22
CA LEU A 76 -8.90 -7.90 12.53
C LEU A 76 -8.81 -6.89 13.68
N ILE A 77 -9.56 -7.18 14.75
CA ILE A 77 -9.47 -6.51 16.04
C ILE A 77 -8.19 -7.01 16.72
N LEU A 78 -7.27 -6.09 17.02
CA LEU A 78 -6.07 -6.38 17.80
C LEU A 78 -6.29 -6.06 19.28
N GLY A 79 -5.78 -6.90 20.17
CA GLY A 79 -5.67 -6.56 21.59
C GLY A 79 -4.47 -5.65 21.87
N ASN A 80 -4.43 -4.97 23.02
CA ASN A 80 -3.42 -3.95 23.35
C ASN A 80 -1.95 -4.43 23.26
N ASN A 81 -1.70 -5.74 23.37
CA ASN A 81 -0.35 -6.32 23.33
C ASN A 81 0.03 -6.85 21.95
N SER A 82 -0.65 -6.41 20.89
CA SER A 82 -0.33 -6.79 19.52
C SER A 82 0.77 -5.88 18.98
N TYR A 83 1.50 -6.34 17.96
CA TYR A 83 2.68 -5.64 17.46
C TYR A 83 3.08 -6.06 16.05
N VAL A 84 3.84 -5.21 15.37
CA VAL A 84 4.60 -5.56 14.17
C VAL A 84 6.05 -5.78 14.58
N GLN A 85 6.69 -6.82 14.06
CA GLN A 85 8.09 -7.12 14.37
C GLN A 85 8.81 -7.66 13.14
N LEU A 86 10.02 -7.17 12.89
CA LEU A 86 10.99 -7.88 12.08
C LEU A 86 11.77 -8.82 13.02
N THR A 87 11.55 -10.11 12.92
CA THR A 87 12.11 -11.11 13.85
C THR A 87 13.61 -11.34 13.61
N GLN A 88 14.33 -11.90 14.60
CA GLN A 88 15.72 -12.36 14.42
C GLN A 88 15.95 -13.29 13.21
N ASP A 89 14.95 -14.09 12.83
CA ASP A 89 15.06 -15.02 11.70
C ASP A 89 14.62 -14.42 10.36
N GLY A 90 14.46 -13.10 10.31
CA GLY A 90 14.28 -12.36 9.06
C GLY A 90 12.85 -12.34 8.53
N GLU A 91 11.87 -12.53 9.41
CA GLU A 91 10.45 -12.55 9.06
C GLU A 91 9.75 -11.28 9.58
N LEU A 92 9.02 -10.58 8.71
CA LEU A 92 8.18 -9.47 9.14
C LEU A 92 6.80 -10.02 9.48
N ILE A 93 6.40 -9.90 10.75
CA ILE A 93 5.16 -10.46 11.27
C ILE A 93 4.24 -9.38 11.84
N LEU A 94 2.94 -9.63 11.73
CA LEU A 94 1.92 -8.97 12.52
C LEU A 94 1.40 -9.97 13.56
N PHE A 95 1.70 -9.71 14.82
CA PHE A 95 1.28 -10.53 15.95
C PHE A 95 0.06 -9.91 16.62
N ASN A 96 -1.02 -10.70 16.76
CA ASN A 96 -2.21 -10.38 17.53
C ASN A 96 -2.16 -11.06 18.90
N SER A 97 -2.24 -10.30 19.98
CA SER A 97 -2.23 -10.83 21.35
C SER A 97 -3.30 -11.89 21.66
N LEU A 98 -4.41 -11.93 20.92
CA LEU A 98 -5.49 -12.89 21.09
C LEU A 98 -5.40 -14.09 20.13
N LYS A 99 -4.69 -13.96 19.00
CA LYS A 99 -4.72 -14.93 17.89
C LYS A 99 -3.34 -15.44 17.47
N GLY A 100 -2.27 -14.92 18.05
CA GLY A 100 -0.91 -15.19 17.59
C GLY A 100 -0.58 -14.43 16.29
N VAL A 101 0.29 -15.01 15.47
CA VAL A 101 0.69 -14.41 14.18
C VAL A 101 -0.48 -14.48 13.19
N ILE A 102 -0.94 -13.31 12.71
CA ILE A 102 -2.09 -13.19 11.79
C ILE A 102 -1.69 -12.77 10.38
N TRP A 103 -0.47 -12.28 10.20
CA TRP A 103 0.12 -12.00 8.89
C TRP A 103 1.64 -12.15 8.98
N SER A 104 2.25 -12.60 7.89
CA SER A 104 3.70 -12.74 7.76
C SER A 104 4.13 -12.50 6.30
N SER A 105 5.32 -11.93 6.11
CA SER A 105 6.04 -11.86 4.82
C SER A 105 6.46 -13.22 4.27
N LYS A 106 6.45 -14.28 5.10
CA LYS A 106 6.94 -15.64 4.78
C LYS A 106 8.41 -15.67 4.35
N THR A 107 9.23 -14.81 4.94
CA THR A 107 10.66 -14.67 4.64
C THR A 107 11.59 -15.31 5.66
N ARG A 108 11.02 -16.10 6.58
CA ARG A 108 11.77 -16.85 7.58
C ARG A 108 12.90 -17.64 6.90
N GLN A 109 14.13 -17.48 7.39
CA GLN A 109 15.32 -18.16 6.84
C GLN A 109 15.67 -17.81 5.38
N LEU A 110 15.08 -16.77 4.78
CA LEU A 110 15.46 -16.28 3.45
C LEU A 110 16.59 -15.23 3.51
N SER A 111 17.47 -15.34 4.51
CA SER A 111 18.66 -14.49 4.70
C SER A 111 18.39 -12.98 4.82
N VAL A 112 17.18 -12.59 5.22
CA VAL A 112 16.85 -11.19 5.56
C VAL A 112 17.66 -10.75 6.79
N VAL A 113 18.24 -9.55 6.73
CA VAL A 113 19.03 -8.96 7.82
C VAL A 113 18.59 -7.54 8.21
N SER A 114 17.79 -6.88 7.38
CA SER A 114 17.16 -5.61 7.71
C SER A 114 15.93 -5.36 6.84
N ALA A 115 15.12 -4.37 7.23
CA ALA A 115 14.08 -3.79 6.39
C ALA A 115 14.38 -2.32 6.12
N ALA A 116 13.76 -1.73 5.10
CA ALA A 116 13.81 -0.29 4.84
C ALA A 116 12.47 0.18 4.27
N LEU A 117 12.03 1.37 4.70
CA LEU A 117 10.89 2.06 4.10
C LEU A 117 11.43 3.15 3.17
N ASN A 118 11.30 2.94 1.86
CA ASN A 118 11.84 3.84 0.86
C ASN A 118 10.96 5.10 0.70
N ASP A 119 11.55 6.17 0.16
CA ASP A 119 10.90 7.46 -0.11
C ASP A 119 9.74 7.37 -1.13
N ASN A 120 9.61 6.27 -1.86
CA ASN A 120 8.46 5.99 -2.72
C ASN A 120 7.34 5.21 -2.01
N GLY A 121 7.48 4.95 -0.71
CA GLY A 121 6.54 4.17 0.08
C GLY A 121 6.70 2.66 -0.07
N ASN A 122 7.77 2.16 -0.69
CA ASN A 122 8.03 0.72 -0.74
C ASN A 122 8.75 0.25 0.53
N LEU A 123 8.08 -0.57 1.34
CA LEU A 123 8.72 -1.35 2.40
C LEU A 123 9.41 -2.57 1.80
N VAL A 124 10.73 -2.68 1.98
CA VAL A 124 11.56 -3.79 1.49
C VAL A 124 12.22 -4.55 2.64
N LEU A 125 12.39 -5.86 2.48
CA LEU A 125 13.25 -6.69 3.32
C LEU A 125 14.51 -7.04 2.53
N LEU A 126 15.68 -6.84 3.15
CA LEU A 126 16.98 -6.88 2.49
C LEU A 126 17.85 -7.99 3.07
N ASN A 127 18.62 -8.66 2.20
CA ASN A 127 19.69 -9.56 2.62
C ASN A 127 21.01 -8.80 2.88
N LYS A 128 22.08 -9.52 3.23
CA LYS A 128 23.40 -8.93 3.54
C LYS A 128 24.00 -8.16 2.35
N GLU A 129 23.74 -8.62 1.13
CA GLU A 129 24.17 -7.99 -0.11
C GLU A 129 23.25 -6.84 -0.55
N LYS A 130 22.26 -6.45 0.27
CA LYS A 130 21.24 -5.42 -0.04
C LYS A 130 20.33 -5.78 -1.20
N HIS A 131 20.22 -7.06 -1.55
CA HIS A 131 19.19 -7.54 -2.46
C HIS A 131 17.83 -7.58 -1.77
N ILE A 132 16.79 -7.21 -2.51
CA ILE A 132 15.40 -7.28 -2.07
C ILE A 132 14.96 -8.74 -2.02
N VAL A 133 14.66 -9.24 -0.82
CA VAL A 133 14.09 -10.57 -0.59
C VAL A 133 12.56 -10.53 -0.64
N TRP A 134 11.98 -9.42 -0.18
CA TRP A 134 10.54 -9.17 -0.18
C TRP A 134 10.27 -7.68 -0.27
N GLN A 135 9.14 -7.31 -0.88
CA GLN A 135 8.70 -5.92 -0.93
C GLN A 135 7.16 -5.80 -0.89
N SER A 136 6.68 -4.74 -0.24
CA SER A 136 5.26 -4.43 -0.12
C SER A 136 4.59 -4.22 -1.48
N PHE A 137 5.34 -3.66 -2.44
CA PHE A 137 4.87 -3.37 -3.80
C PHE A 137 4.44 -4.60 -4.60
N ASP A 138 4.84 -5.81 -4.18
CA ASP A 138 4.39 -7.06 -4.79
C ASP A 138 3.04 -7.55 -4.29
N THR A 139 2.52 -6.94 -3.21
CA THR A 139 1.22 -7.27 -2.62
C THR A 139 0.39 -6.01 -2.43
N PRO A 140 0.01 -5.30 -3.50
CA PRO A 140 -0.77 -4.09 -3.37
C PRO A 140 -2.13 -4.34 -2.71
N SER A 141 -2.71 -3.28 -2.13
CA SER A 141 -4.02 -3.33 -1.47
C SER A 141 -5.11 -2.75 -2.39
N ASP A 142 -5.61 -1.55 -2.09
CA ASP A 142 -6.54 -0.79 -2.94
C ASP A 142 -5.84 0.32 -3.74
N THR A 143 -4.56 0.55 -3.46
CA THR A 143 -3.79 1.70 -3.95
C THR A 143 -2.51 1.23 -4.67
N LEU A 144 -2.17 1.93 -5.75
CA LEU A 144 -0.94 1.81 -6.52
C LEU A 144 -0.15 3.13 -6.41
N LEU A 145 1.10 3.05 -5.99
CA LEU A 145 2.00 4.21 -5.89
C LEU A 145 2.86 4.39 -7.15
N PRO A 146 3.38 5.60 -7.40
CA PRO A 146 4.38 5.81 -8.43
C PRO A 146 5.61 4.92 -8.21
N GLY A 147 6.16 4.36 -9.28
CA GLY A 147 7.29 3.41 -9.15
C GLY A 147 6.86 1.95 -8.91
N GLN A 148 5.58 1.70 -8.62
CA GLN A 148 5.08 0.36 -8.38
C GLN A 148 4.74 -0.37 -9.68
N ASN A 149 5.27 -1.58 -9.83
CA ASN A 149 5.00 -2.42 -10.98
C ASN A 149 3.76 -3.30 -10.76
N PHE A 150 2.72 -3.09 -11.55
CA PHE A 150 1.48 -3.88 -11.53
C PHE A 150 1.44 -4.83 -12.72
N SER A 151 2.02 -6.03 -12.52
CA SER A 151 2.16 -7.07 -13.55
C SER A 151 0.94 -7.99 -13.65
N MET A 152 0.98 -8.88 -14.64
CA MET A 152 0.01 -9.97 -14.82
C MET A 152 -0.36 -10.68 -13.51
N PHE A 153 -1.65 -10.99 -13.37
CA PHE A 153 -2.26 -11.64 -12.21
C PHE A 153 -2.21 -10.86 -10.89
N LYS A 154 -1.60 -9.67 -10.84
CA LYS A 154 -1.77 -8.77 -9.70
C LYS A 154 -3.19 -8.21 -9.67
N THR A 155 -3.67 -7.93 -8.46
CA THR A 155 -5.03 -7.44 -8.20
C THR A 155 -4.97 -6.27 -7.22
N LEU A 156 -5.59 -5.14 -7.56
CA LEU A 156 -6.02 -4.17 -6.53
C LEU A 156 -7.46 -4.51 -6.15
N ARG A 157 -7.77 -4.43 -4.87
CA ARG A 157 -9.12 -4.65 -4.36
C ARG A 157 -9.55 -3.45 -3.55
N ALA A 158 -10.69 -2.86 -3.87
CA ALA A 158 -11.17 -1.71 -3.13
C ALA A 158 -11.31 -2.01 -1.64
N ALA A 159 -11.15 -1.01 -0.78
CA ALA A 159 -11.48 -1.17 0.62
C ALA A 159 -12.96 -1.57 0.78
N SER A 160 -13.28 -2.46 1.73
CA SER A 160 -14.67 -2.79 2.07
C SER A 160 -15.03 -2.13 3.39
N LYS A 161 -16.20 -1.48 3.43
CA LYS A 161 -16.73 -0.88 4.67
C LYS A 161 -17.22 -1.94 5.66
N ASN A 162 -17.66 -3.12 5.20
CA ASN A 162 -18.45 -4.06 6.03
C ASN A 162 -18.20 -5.57 5.79
N SER A 163 -17.23 -5.98 4.96
CA SER A 163 -17.07 -7.40 4.63
C SER A 163 -15.63 -7.78 4.22
N LEU A 164 -15.29 -9.05 4.44
CA LEU A 164 -13.98 -9.69 4.24
C LEU A 164 -13.39 -9.55 2.82
N SER A 165 -14.18 -9.07 1.85
CA SER A 165 -13.77 -8.81 0.48
C SER A 165 -14.64 -7.69 -0.12
N SER A 166 -14.02 -6.69 -0.78
CA SER A 166 -14.77 -5.84 -1.71
C SER A 166 -15.06 -6.60 -2.99
N TYR A 167 -16.20 -6.30 -3.60
CA TYR A 167 -16.63 -6.84 -4.88
C TYR A 167 -15.85 -6.24 -6.06
N TYR A 168 -15.25 -5.07 -5.89
CA TYR A 168 -14.54 -4.37 -6.95
C TYR A 168 -13.05 -4.68 -6.95
N THR A 169 -12.53 -5.04 -8.11
CA THR A 169 -11.11 -5.31 -8.32
C THR A 169 -10.60 -4.72 -9.63
N LEU A 170 -9.39 -4.17 -9.61
CA LEU A 170 -8.57 -3.96 -10.79
C LEU A 170 -7.69 -5.20 -10.96
N PHE A 171 -7.68 -5.80 -12.13
CA PHE A 171 -6.94 -7.01 -12.43
C PHE A 171 -6.22 -6.86 -13.77
N MET A 172 -4.98 -7.34 -13.85
CA MET A 172 -4.28 -7.51 -15.12
C MET A 172 -4.34 -8.97 -15.55
N ASP A 173 -4.93 -9.23 -16.72
CA ASP A 173 -5.02 -10.59 -17.25
C ASP A 173 -3.73 -11.07 -17.91
N ALA A 174 -3.73 -12.33 -18.35
CA ALA A 174 -2.57 -12.96 -19.01
C ALA A 174 -2.21 -12.30 -20.36
N SER A 175 -3.13 -11.52 -20.94
CA SER A 175 -2.88 -10.77 -22.18
C SER A 175 -2.30 -9.38 -21.94
N GLY A 176 -2.09 -8.98 -20.67
CA GLY A 176 -1.59 -7.66 -20.32
C GLY A 176 -2.68 -6.56 -20.34
N GLN A 177 -3.96 -6.94 -20.40
CA GLN A 177 -5.07 -6.00 -20.36
C GLN A 177 -5.46 -5.70 -18.91
N LEU A 178 -5.61 -4.41 -18.58
CA LEU A 178 -6.21 -3.98 -17.31
C LEU A 178 -7.73 -4.09 -17.38
N GLN A 179 -8.33 -4.63 -16.33
CA GLN A 179 -9.77 -4.86 -16.23
C GLN A 179 -10.28 -4.42 -14.87
N LEU A 180 -11.32 -3.59 -14.87
CA LEU A 180 -12.12 -3.37 -13.67
C LEU A 180 -13.27 -4.37 -13.65
N ARG A 181 -13.38 -5.07 -12.53
CA ARG A 181 -14.30 -6.20 -12.35
C ARG A 181 -15.14 -6.05 -11.10
N TRP A 182 -16.41 -6.41 -11.21
CA TRP A 182 -17.33 -6.61 -10.10
C TRP A 182 -17.53 -8.11 -9.86
N GLU A 183 -17.49 -8.52 -8.59
CA GLU A 183 -17.51 -9.92 -8.14
C GLU A 183 -16.47 -10.81 -8.83
N SER A 184 -15.36 -10.23 -9.31
CA SER A 184 -14.29 -10.89 -10.07
C SER A 184 -14.66 -11.45 -11.46
N HIS A 185 -15.93 -11.39 -11.85
CA HIS A 185 -16.43 -12.01 -13.09
C HIS A 185 -17.08 -11.02 -14.06
N VAL A 186 -17.69 -9.94 -13.56
CA VAL A 186 -18.34 -8.93 -14.41
C VAL A 186 -17.32 -7.84 -14.75
N ILE A 187 -16.78 -7.88 -15.95
CA ILE A 187 -15.88 -6.84 -16.47
C ILE A 187 -16.72 -5.65 -16.92
N TYR A 188 -16.51 -4.48 -16.31
CA TYR A 188 -17.23 -3.26 -16.68
C TYR A 188 -16.34 -2.18 -17.29
N TRP A 189 -15.02 -2.36 -17.27
CA TRP A 189 -14.08 -1.52 -17.99
C TRP A 189 -12.80 -2.30 -18.35
N THR A 190 -12.20 -1.96 -19.49
CA THR A 190 -10.91 -2.53 -19.94
C THR A 190 -10.03 -1.45 -20.55
N SER A 191 -8.70 -1.56 -20.44
CA SER A 191 -7.76 -0.67 -21.13
C SER A 191 -7.70 -0.84 -22.66
N GLY A 192 -8.38 -1.86 -23.21
CA GLY A 192 -8.16 -2.34 -24.57
C GLY A 192 -6.93 -3.24 -24.69
N SER A 193 -6.82 -3.98 -25.79
CA SER A 193 -5.75 -4.98 -26.00
C SER A 193 -4.66 -4.45 -26.94
N PRO A 194 -3.44 -4.18 -26.44
CA PRO A 194 -2.26 -4.13 -27.29
C PRO A 194 -1.88 -5.57 -27.74
N SER A 195 -1.41 -5.74 -28.98
CA SER A 195 -0.99 -7.04 -29.55
C SER A 195 0.30 -7.62 -28.93
N ILE A 196 0.69 -7.15 -27.74
CA ILE A 196 1.97 -7.39 -27.10
C ILE A 196 1.70 -8.07 -25.75
N LEU A 197 2.39 -9.18 -25.49
CA LEU A 197 2.30 -9.94 -24.24
C LEU A 197 3.30 -9.43 -23.20
N ASN A 198 3.14 -9.87 -21.96
CA ASN A 198 4.04 -9.55 -20.83
C ASN A 198 4.11 -8.06 -20.51
N LEU A 199 2.95 -7.41 -20.52
CA LEU A 199 2.86 -6.02 -20.11
C LEU A 199 2.81 -5.90 -18.59
N SER A 200 3.22 -4.73 -18.12
CA SER A 200 2.96 -4.31 -16.76
C SER A 200 2.46 -2.88 -16.71
N ALA A 201 1.56 -2.62 -15.78
CA ALA A 201 1.04 -1.29 -15.54
C ALA A 201 1.92 -0.55 -14.55
N PHE A 202 2.12 0.74 -14.81
CA PHE A 202 3.00 1.59 -14.02
C PHE A 202 2.38 2.97 -13.89
N LEU A 203 2.25 3.46 -12.66
CA LEU A 203 1.91 4.85 -12.40
C LEU A 203 3.20 5.68 -12.39
N THR A 204 3.24 6.74 -13.19
CA THR A 204 4.35 7.70 -13.21
C THR A 204 4.10 8.84 -12.22
N SER A 205 5.19 9.46 -11.77
CA SER A 205 5.12 10.66 -10.92
C SER A 205 4.51 11.86 -11.65
N ASP A 206 4.61 11.91 -12.98
CA ASP A 206 4.01 12.95 -13.83
C ASP A 206 2.50 12.75 -14.07
N GLY A 207 1.88 11.71 -13.52
CA GLY A 207 0.41 11.55 -13.52
C GLY A 207 -0.13 10.74 -14.69
N ALA A 208 0.65 9.81 -15.24
CA ALA A 208 0.22 8.87 -16.28
C ALA A 208 0.18 7.43 -15.77
N LEU A 209 -0.88 6.71 -16.11
CA LEU A 209 -0.94 5.25 -16.01
C LEU A 209 -0.51 4.66 -17.35
N GLN A 210 0.61 3.94 -17.37
CA GLN A 210 1.18 3.38 -18.58
C GLN A 210 1.16 1.86 -18.55
N LEU A 211 0.89 1.22 -19.68
CA LEU A 211 1.26 -0.17 -19.92
C LEU A 211 2.60 -0.19 -20.62
N ARG A 212 3.56 -0.93 -20.08
CA ARG A 212 4.91 -1.03 -20.61
C ARG A 212 5.25 -2.46 -20.98
N ASP A 213 6.06 -2.60 -22.03
CA ASP A 213 6.66 -3.88 -22.39
C ASP A 213 7.90 -4.20 -21.53
N GLN A 214 8.52 -5.35 -21.80
CA GLN A 214 9.74 -5.81 -21.12
C GLN A 214 10.95 -4.87 -21.28
N ASN A 215 10.95 -4.00 -22.30
CA ASN A 215 11.98 -2.99 -22.52
C ASN A 215 11.61 -1.63 -21.88
N LEU A 216 10.58 -1.62 -21.02
CA LEU A 216 10.03 -0.43 -20.37
C LEU A 216 9.43 0.59 -21.36
N LYS A 217 9.16 0.20 -22.60
CA LYS A 217 8.53 1.07 -23.60
C LYS A 217 7.04 1.14 -23.34
N SER A 218 6.48 2.36 -23.25
CA SER A 218 5.03 2.55 -23.17
C SER A 218 4.35 2.10 -24.46
N VAL A 219 3.37 1.21 -24.33
CA VAL A 219 2.51 0.74 -25.43
C VAL A 219 1.10 1.33 -25.35
N TRP A 220 0.72 1.82 -24.18
CA TRP A 220 -0.55 2.47 -23.90
C TRP A 220 -0.38 3.40 -22.71
N SER A 221 -1.04 4.55 -22.74
CA SER A 221 -1.03 5.52 -21.66
C SER A 221 -2.40 6.13 -21.45
N LEU A 222 -2.75 6.38 -20.19
CA LEU A 222 -3.87 7.20 -19.77
C LEU A 222 -3.33 8.31 -18.85
N PHE A 223 -3.75 9.54 -19.08
CA PHE A 223 -3.22 10.72 -18.39
C PHE A 223 -4.26 11.27 -17.42
N GLY A 224 -3.81 11.67 -16.23
CA GLY A 224 -4.60 12.47 -15.31
C GLY A 224 -4.87 13.87 -15.87
N GLU A 225 -5.90 14.54 -15.35
CA GLU A 225 -6.22 15.92 -15.73
C GLU A 225 -5.07 16.89 -15.38
N ASP A 226 -4.34 16.59 -14.32
CA ASP A 226 -3.20 17.35 -13.82
C ASP A 226 -1.85 16.83 -14.37
N HIS A 227 -1.84 16.06 -15.47
CA HIS A 227 -0.61 15.50 -16.02
C HIS A 227 0.46 16.58 -16.29
N ASN A 228 1.69 16.34 -15.84
CA ASN A 228 2.83 17.28 -15.79
C ASN A 228 2.70 18.46 -14.83
N ASP A 229 1.61 18.59 -14.07
CA ASP A 229 1.55 19.56 -12.98
C ASP A 229 2.51 19.17 -11.85
N SER A 230 3.04 20.19 -11.19
CA SER A 230 3.89 20.04 -10.01
C SER A 230 3.01 19.75 -8.78
N VAL A 231 3.00 18.49 -8.35
CA VAL A 231 2.27 18.03 -7.16
C VAL A 231 3.24 17.31 -6.22
N SER A 232 2.95 17.31 -4.92
CA SER A 232 3.80 16.66 -3.92
C SER A 232 3.70 15.13 -4.01
N TYR A 233 2.49 14.60 -4.17
CA TYR A 233 2.23 13.17 -4.23
C TYR A 233 1.16 12.80 -5.22
N ARG A 234 1.28 11.60 -5.80
CA ARG A 234 0.24 10.95 -6.58
C ARG A 234 0.03 9.52 -6.13
N PHE A 235 -1.19 9.04 -6.24
CA PHE A 235 -1.49 7.61 -6.14
C PHE A 235 -2.76 7.29 -6.92
N LEU A 236 -2.83 6.06 -7.42
CA LEU A 236 -4.02 5.54 -8.09
C LEU A 236 -4.75 4.62 -7.13
N ARG A 237 -6.05 4.83 -6.90
CA ARG A 237 -6.84 4.03 -5.96
C ARG A 237 -8.11 3.51 -6.59
N LEU A 238 -8.42 2.25 -6.34
CA LEU A 238 -9.73 1.69 -6.59
C LEU A 238 -10.62 1.92 -5.36
N ASP A 239 -11.56 2.83 -5.49
CA ASP A 239 -12.43 3.20 -4.38
C ASP A 239 -13.58 2.21 -4.18
N VAL A 240 -14.23 2.33 -3.02
CA VAL A 240 -15.32 1.45 -2.57
C VAL A 240 -16.54 1.42 -3.49
N ASP A 241 -16.65 2.40 -4.39
CA ASP A 241 -17.70 2.53 -5.40
C ASP A 241 -17.34 1.88 -6.74
N GLY A 242 -16.16 1.28 -6.85
CA GLY A 242 -15.69 0.61 -8.06
C GLY A 242 -15.00 1.53 -9.08
N ASN A 243 -14.81 2.80 -8.77
CA ASN A 243 -14.10 3.70 -9.67
C ASN A 243 -12.61 3.74 -9.34
N LEU A 244 -11.79 3.65 -10.39
CA LEU A 244 -10.34 3.84 -10.30
C LEU A 244 -10.04 5.33 -10.48
N ARG A 245 -9.40 5.95 -9.49
CA ARG A 245 -9.14 7.39 -9.48
C ARG A 245 -7.66 7.68 -9.27
N LEU A 246 -7.16 8.68 -9.98
CA LEU A 246 -5.88 9.29 -9.69
C LEU A 246 -6.12 10.41 -8.67
N TYR A 247 -5.37 10.35 -7.57
CA TYR A 247 -5.38 11.36 -6.54
C TYR A 247 -4.04 12.08 -6.54
N SER A 248 -4.09 13.39 -6.36
CA SER A 248 -2.92 14.24 -6.27
C SER A 248 -2.99 15.07 -5.00
N TRP A 249 -1.86 15.18 -4.31
CA TRP A 249 -1.71 16.05 -3.16
C TRP A 249 -0.91 17.29 -3.55
N VAL A 250 -1.55 18.44 -3.42
CA VAL A 250 -0.91 19.75 -3.60
C VAL A 250 -0.70 20.32 -2.21
N GLU A 251 0.53 20.67 -1.87
CA GLU A 251 0.76 21.46 -0.65
C GLU A 251 -0.02 22.78 -0.77
N PRO A 252 -0.80 23.18 0.24
CA PRO A 252 -1.40 24.49 0.24
C PRO A 252 -0.27 25.51 0.09
N SER A 253 -0.38 26.38 -0.91
CA SER A 253 0.54 27.51 -1.05
C SER A 253 0.60 28.24 0.29
N LYS A 254 1.81 28.39 0.84
CA LYS A 254 2.02 29.21 2.03
C LYS A 254 1.61 30.63 1.66
N SER A 255 0.40 31.03 2.04
CA SER A 255 -0.08 32.42 1.96
C SER A 255 0.62 33.27 3.00
#